data_AF-A0A0Q4GKA8-F1
#
_entry.id   AF-A0A0Q4GKA8-F1
#
_cell.length_a   1.000
_cell.length_b   1.000
_cell.length_c   1.000
_cell.angle_alpha   90.00
_cell.angle_beta   90.00
_cell.angle_gamma   90.00
#
_symmetry.space_group_name_H-M   'P 1'
#
loop_
_entity.id
_entity.type
_entity.pdbx_description
1 polymer ?
#
loop_
_entity_poly.entity_id
_entity_poly.type
_entity_poly.pdbx_seq_one_letter_code
_entity_poly.pdbx_strand_id
1 'polypeptide(L)'
;MKACAVAFAGLPALAFAQAVPSQTGLGSRQASVTARVASGYEAIGIDVGGFTLFPTTTINTGYDTNIYASSRIEVADAFVTLAPRMTARSQWGRHRLSIVADANI
;
A
#
# COMPACT_ATOMS: atom_id res chain seq x y z
N MET A 1 -64.83 13.19 20.29
CA MET A 1 -64.25 14.35 19.58
C MET A 1 -63.46 13.81 18.39
N LYS A 2 -64.01 13.92 17.18
CA LYS A 2 -63.34 13.52 15.93
C LYS A 2 -62.52 14.72 15.46
N ALA A 3 -61.20 14.57 15.41
CA ALA A 3 -60.31 15.58 14.85
C ALA A 3 -59.49 14.94 13.72
N CYS A 4 -59.39 15.71 12.65
CA CYS A 4 -58.98 15.33 11.31
C CYS A 4 -57.54 14.79 11.21
N ALA A 5 -57.40 13.79 10.36
CA ALA A 5 -56.13 13.30 9.84
C ALA A 5 -55.40 14.42 9.08
N VAL A 6 -54.14 14.65 9.44
CA VAL A 6 -53.18 15.34 8.58
C VAL A 6 -52.11 14.32 8.22
N ALA A 7 -52.23 13.80 7.00
CA ALA A 7 -51.20 12.98 6.38
C ALA A 7 -50.02 13.88 6.01
N PHE A 8 -48.91 13.79 6.75
CA PHE A 8 -47.65 14.37 6.31
C PHE A 8 -46.97 13.36 5.39
N ALA A 9 -47.10 13.61 4.09
CA ALA A 9 -46.48 12.83 3.03
C ALA A 9 -44.95 12.78 3.22
N GLY A 10 -44.41 11.59 2.99
CA GLY A 10 -43.01 11.27 3.21
C GLY A 10 -42.05 12.17 2.44
N LEU A 11 -41.14 12.78 3.17
CA LEU A 11 -39.85 13.18 2.63
C LEU A 11 -38.97 11.93 2.67
N PRO A 12 -38.45 11.43 1.53
CA PRO A 12 -37.33 10.52 1.60
C PRO A 12 -36.19 11.35 2.20
N ALA A 13 -35.83 11.08 3.45
CA ALA A 13 -34.57 11.54 3.97
C ALA A 13 -33.52 11.00 3.00
N LEU A 14 -32.91 11.90 2.22
CA LEU A 14 -31.70 11.62 1.46
C LEU A 14 -30.69 11.12 2.48
N ALA A 15 -30.59 9.80 2.59
CA ALA A 15 -29.55 9.13 3.33
C ALA A 15 -28.27 9.51 2.61
N PHE A 16 -27.57 10.51 3.13
CA PHE A 16 -26.16 10.65 2.86
C PHE A 16 -25.53 9.37 3.44
N ALA A 17 -25.30 8.39 2.58
CA ALA A 17 -24.33 7.34 2.84
C ALA A 17 -23.02 8.09 3.07
N GLN A 18 -22.71 8.32 4.34
CA GLN A 18 -21.40 8.81 4.74
C GLN A 18 -20.43 7.74 4.26
N ALA A 19 -19.75 8.03 3.16
CA ALA A 19 -18.69 7.19 2.66
C ALA A 19 -17.65 7.13 3.78
N VAL A 20 -17.64 6.02 4.52
CA VAL A 20 -16.56 5.70 5.44
C VAL A 20 -15.30 5.73 4.58
N PRO A 21 -14.35 6.64 4.83
CA PRO A 21 -13.11 6.64 4.07
C PRO A 21 -12.52 5.25 4.22
N SER A 22 -12.32 4.57 3.10
CA SER A 22 -11.67 3.28 3.07
C SER A 22 -10.31 3.46 3.71
N GLN A 23 -10.16 3.00 4.94
CA GLN A 23 -8.88 2.98 5.64
C GLN A 23 -8.00 1.98 4.88
N THR A 24 -7.30 2.48 3.86
CA THR A 24 -6.23 1.75 3.18
C THR A 24 -5.09 1.61 4.20
N GLY A 25 -5.25 0.64 5.09
CA GLY A 25 -4.42 0.46 6.27
C GLY A 25 -4.85 -0.79 7.02
N LEU A 26 -4.86 -1.93 6.33
CA LEU A 26 -4.87 -3.24 6.98
C LEU A 26 -3.63 -3.34 7.88
N GLY A 27 -3.79 -3.13 9.19
CA GLY A 27 -2.84 -3.62 10.20
C GLY A 27 -2.29 -2.65 11.26
N SER A 28 -3.06 -1.70 11.80
CA SER A 28 -2.66 -1.01 13.05
C SER A 28 -3.04 -1.78 14.33
N ARG A 29 -3.34 -3.08 14.23
CA ARG A 29 -3.44 -3.98 15.39
C ARG A 29 -2.02 -4.38 15.81
N GLN A 30 -1.38 -3.51 16.59
CA GLN A 30 -0.14 -3.72 17.33
C GLN A 30 0.97 -4.43 16.55
N ALA A 31 1.71 -3.67 15.73
CA ALA A 31 3.02 -4.12 15.28
C ALA A 31 3.86 -4.51 16.50
N SER A 32 4.41 -5.74 16.49
CA SER A 32 5.36 -6.21 17.51
C SER A 32 6.48 -5.17 17.65
N VAL A 33 7.10 -5.06 18.83
CA VAL A 33 8.17 -4.07 19.04
C VAL A 33 9.27 -4.21 17.97
N THR A 34 9.56 -5.44 17.54
CA THR A 34 10.49 -5.75 16.45
C THR A 34 10.02 -5.30 15.06
N ALA A 35 8.71 -5.28 14.81
CA ALA A 35 8.15 -4.86 13.52
C ALA A 35 7.99 -3.33 13.38
N ARG A 36 8.31 -2.56 14.43
CA ARG A 36 8.27 -1.11 14.37
C ARG A 36 9.51 -0.59 13.66
N VAL A 37 9.30 0.24 12.64
CA VAL A 37 10.38 1.06 12.09
C VAL A 37 10.81 2.05 13.18
N ALA A 38 12.10 2.06 13.52
CA ALA A 38 12.63 3.00 14.49
C ALA A 38 12.43 4.44 14.00
N SER A 39 12.02 5.35 14.88
CA SER A 39 11.93 6.77 14.52
C SER A 39 13.31 7.27 14.08
N GLY A 40 13.38 7.91 12.91
CA GLY A 40 14.65 8.33 12.28
C GLY A 40 15.16 7.38 11.18
N TYR A 41 14.51 6.22 10.97
CA TYR A 41 14.74 5.36 9.81
C TYR A 41 13.81 5.69 8.62
N GLU A 42 13.32 6.92 8.58
CA GLU A 42 12.55 7.42 7.44
C GLU A 42 13.52 7.79 6.31
N ALA A 43 13.19 7.39 5.09
CA ALA A 43 14.00 7.74 3.95
C ALA A 43 13.96 9.27 3.75
N ILE A 44 15.10 9.94 3.93
CA ILE A 44 15.27 11.38 3.70
C ILE A 44 14.95 11.74 2.24
N GLY A 45 15.17 10.80 1.32
CA GLY A 45 15.02 11.00 -0.10
C GLY A 45 16.22 11.71 -0.72
N ILE A 46 16.29 11.72 -2.04
CA ILE A 46 17.34 12.39 -2.82
C ILE A 46 16.68 13.49 -3.63
N ASP A 47 17.05 14.74 -3.40
CA ASP A 47 16.49 15.86 -4.14
C ASP A 47 17.17 16.02 -5.51
N VAL A 48 16.35 16.00 -6.55
CA VAL A 48 16.77 16.06 -7.95
C VAL A 48 15.90 17.10 -8.65
N GLY A 49 16.28 18.37 -8.47
CA GLY A 49 15.59 19.50 -9.08
C GLY A 49 14.14 19.62 -8.60
N GLY A 50 13.17 19.32 -9.46
CA GLY A 50 11.74 19.43 -9.11
C GLY A 50 11.16 18.23 -8.35
N PHE A 51 11.96 17.19 -8.08
CA PHE A 51 11.50 15.94 -7.48
C PHE A 51 12.39 15.45 -6.35
N THR A 52 11.80 14.78 -5.37
CA THR A 52 12.50 13.96 -4.37
C THR A 52 12.34 12.49 -4.74
N LEU A 53 13.47 11.78 -4.87
CA LEU A 53 13.54 10.36 -5.18
C LEU A 53 13.63 9.53 -3.90
N PHE A 54 12.89 8.43 -3.88
CA PHE A 54 12.91 7.41 -2.84
C PHE A 54 13.22 6.07 -3.49
N PRO A 55 14.51 5.75 -3.72
CA PRO A 55 14.91 4.43 -4.19
C PRO A 55 14.80 3.40 -3.07
N THR A 56 14.45 2.17 -3.41
CA THR A 56 14.37 1.04 -2.49
C THR A 56 14.69 -0.22 -3.26
N THR A 57 15.53 -1.10 -2.70
CA THR A 57 15.86 -2.38 -3.33
C THR A 57 15.68 -3.48 -2.32
N THR A 58 14.92 -4.51 -2.69
CA THR A 58 14.78 -5.73 -1.90
C THR A 58 15.55 -6.87 -2.57
N ILE A 59 16.39 -7.55 -1.80
CA ILE A 59 17.12 -8.74 -2.22
C ILE A 59 16.56 -9.90 -1.40
N ASN A 60 16.12 -10.96 -2.09
CA ASN A 60 15.71 -12.19 -1.46
C ASN A 60 16.58 -13.34 -1.97
N THR A 61 16.99 -14.23 -1.09
CA THR A 61 17.76 -15.42 -1.43
C THR A 61 17.08 -16.63 -0.83
N GLY A 62 16.93 -17.68 -1.61
CA GLY A 62 16.23 -18.89 -1.19
C GLY A 62 16.87 -20.15 -1.75
N TYR A 63 16.45 -21.28 -1.21
CA TYR A 63 16.82 -22.59 -1.68
C TYR A 63 15.55 -23.43 -1.73
N ASP A 64 15.33 -24.12 -2.83
CA ASP A 64 14.20 -25.02 -3.04
C ASP A 64 14.74 -26.39 -3.43
N THR A 65 14.35 -27.43 -2.70
CA THR A 65 14.76 -28.81 -2.99
C THR A 65 14.04 -29.41 -4.18
N ASN A 66 12.98 -28.77 -4.67
CA ASN A 66 12.16 -29.24 -5.76
C ASN A 66 11.43 -28.08 -6.49
N ILE A 67 12.21 -27.18 -7.10
CA ILE A 67 11.66 -26.00 -7.79
C ILE A 67 10.74 -26.36 -8.98
N TYR A 68 10.91 -27.55 -9.56
CA TYR A 68 10.08 -28.06 -10.66
C TYR A 68 8.80 -28.77 -10.19
N ALA A 69 8.59 -28.90 -8.89
CA ALA A 69 7.47 -29.62 -8.28
C ALA A 69 7.29 -31.07 -8.83
N SER A 70 8.39 -31.80 -9.04
CA SER A 70 8.39 -33.18 -9.53
C SER A 70 8.32 -34.21 -8.41
N SER A 71 7.53 -35.27 -8.56
CA SER A 71 7.41 -36.36 -7.57
C SER A 71 8.52 -37.41 -7.65
N ARG A 72 9.43 -37.28 -8.62
CA ARG A 72 10.60 -38.15 -8.81
C ARG A 72 11.82 -37.31 -9.19
N ILE A 73 12.99 -37.67 -8.65
CA ILE A 73 14.27 -37.02 -8.90
C ILE A 73 14.20 -35.52 -8.54
N GLU A 74 14.14 -35.25 -7.25
CA GLU A 74 14.21 -33.90 -6.70
C GLU A 74 15.63 -33.34 -6.91
N VAL A 75 15.72 -32.19 -7.57
CA VAL A 75 16.97 -31.47 -7.77
C VAL A 75 16.85 -30.16 -7.01
N ALA A 76 17.86 -29.91 -6.20
CA ALA A 76 17.85 -28.79 -5.28
C ALA A 76 18.59 -27.60 -5.89
N ASP A 77 17.93 -26.45 -5.87
CA ASP A 77 18.35 -25.24 -6.56
C ASP A 77 18.32 -24.03 -5.62
N ALA A 78 19.31 -23.15 -5.77
CA ALA A 78 19.34 -21.86 -5.10
C ALA A 78 18.83 -20.77 -6.03
N PHE A 79 18.09 -19.81 -5.50
CA PHE A 79 17.61 -18.66 -6.26
C PHE A 79 17.84 -17.35 -5.52
N VAL A 80 17.97 -16.29 -6.31
CA VAL A 80 18.08 -14.92 -5.83
C VAL A 80 17.08 -14.09 -6.60
N THR A 81 16.27 -13.31 -5.89
CA THR A 81 15.30 -12.39 -6.48
C THR A 81 15.72 -10.96 -6.15
N LEU A 82 15.77 -10.11 -7.16
CA LEU A 82 16.07 -8.69 -7.03
C LEU A 82 14.87 -7.85 -7.42
N ALA A 83 14.35 -7.10 -6.46
CA ALA A 83 13.21 -6.21 -6.66
C ALA A 83 13.61 -4.75 -6.38
N PRO A 84 14.17 -4.03 -7.37
CA PRO A 84 14.42 -2.61 -7.25
C PRO A 84 13.13 -1.81 -7.54
N ARG A 85 12.95 -0.74 -6.77
CA ARG A 85 11.83 0.18 -6.85
C ARG A 85 12.34 1.60 -6.70
N MET A 86 11.73 2.53 -7.43
CA MET A 86 12.01 3.96 -7.29
C MET A 86 10.71 4.75 -7.33
N THR A 87 10.56 5.67 -6.39
CA THR A 87 9.45 6.63 -6.38
C THR A 87 9.98 8.05 -6.50
N ALA A 88 9.50 8.82 -7.47
CA ALA A 88 9.79 10.24 -7.63
C ALA A 88 8.57 11.07 -7.26
N ARG A 89 8.71 12.06 -6.39
CA ARG A 89 7.62 12.95 -5.96
C ARG A 89 7.97 14.40 -6.23
N SER A 90 7.10 15.14 -6.91
CA SER A 90 7.32 16.56 -7.20
C SER A 90 7.27 17.40 -5.92
N GLN A 91 8.13 18.42 -5.82
CA GLN A 91 8.14 19.38 -4.71
C GLN A 91 7.42 20.71 -4.99
N TRP A 92 6.58 20.75 -6.03
CA TRP A 92 5.89 21.99 -6.41
C TRP A 92 4.72 22.28 -5.45
N GLY A 93 4.57 23.56 -5.07
CA GLY A 93 3.52 23.97 -4.11
C GLY A 93 2.08 23.89 -4.65
N ARG A 94 1.89 23.82 -5.98
CA ARG A 94 0.55 23.85 -6.60
C ARG A 94 0.15 22.56 -7.31
N HIS A 95 1.08 21.94 -8.04
CA HIS A 95 0.82 20.72 -8.82
C HIS A 95 1.60 19.55 -8.24
N ARG A 96 0.94 18.42 -8.01
CA ARG A 96 1.57 17.22 -7.46
C ARG A 96 1.63 16.13 -8.51
N LEU A 97 2.84 15.71 -8.86
CA LEU A 97 3.10 14.56 -9.71
C LEU A 97 3.91 13.52 -8.93
N SER A 98 3.54 12.25 -9.06
CA SER A 98 4.28 11.12 -8.49
C SER A 98 4.49 10.08 -9.58
N ILE A 99 5.73 9.59 -9.69
CA ILE A 99 6.12 8.54 -10.64
C ILE A 99 6.63 7.36 -9.82
N VAL A 100 6.22 6.16 -10.20
CA VAL A 100 6.66 4.91 -9.57
C VAL A 100 7.21 4.01 -10.67
N ALA A 101 8.40 3.47 -10.45
CA ALA A 101 9.02 2.47 -11.29
C ALA A 101 9.39 1.25 -10.44
N ASP A 102 9.06 0.06 -10.93
CA ASP A 102 9.27 -1.22 -10.27
C ASP A 102 9.89 -2.21 -11.27
N ALA A 103 10.79 -3.06 -10.80
CA ALA A 103 11.24 -4.24 -11.52
C ALA A 103 11.31 -5.46 -10.59
N ASN A 104 11.23 -6.64 -11.19
CA ASN A 104 11.39 -7.92 -10.50
C ASN A 104 12.20 -8.84 -11.42
N ILE A 105 13.31 -9.36 -10.90
CA ILE A 105 14.32 -10.16 -11.60
C ILE A 105 14.55 -11.43 -10.81
#